data_AF-A0A9E2Q7M6-F1
#
_entry.id   AF-A0A9E2Q7M6-F1
#
_cell.length_a   1.000
_cell.length_b   1.000
_cell.length_c   1.000
_cell.angle_alpha   90.00
_cell.angle_beta   90.00
_cell.angle_gamma   90.00
#
_symmetry.space_group_name_H-M   'P 1'
#
loop_
_entity.id
_entity.type
_entity.pdbx_description
1 polymer ?
#
loop_
_entity_poly.entity_id
_entity_poly.type
_entity_poly.pdbx_seq_one_letter_code
_entity_poly.pdbx_strand_id
1 'polypeptide(L)'
;MGVFDSVTSVALNSALDGLAARQTAIADNVANLQTPNYQAKRVQFEDALKAAVAEGSGAVTATTSRSLEPTDTNGNNVNLDT
;
A
#
# COMPACT_ATOMS: atom_id res chain seq x y z
N MET A 1 27.27 -4.20 18.84
CA MET A 1 25.83 -4.41 19.08
C MET A 1 25.12 -3.90 17.84
N GLY A 2 24.50 -4.81 17.09
CA GLY A 2 24.47 -4.79 15.62
C GLY A 2 23.55 -3.73 15.01
N VAL A 3 24.11 -2.89 14.16
CA VAL A 3 23.37 -2.01 13.23
C VAL A 3 22.32 -2.79 12.42
N PHE A 4 22.57 -4.07 12.15
CA PHE A 4 21.68 -4.96 11.42
C PHE A 4 20.38 -5.32 12.16
N ASP A 5 20.40 -5.41 13.49
CA ASP A 5 19.17 -5.60 14.28
C ASP A 5 18.25 -4.36 14.21
N SER A 6 18.86 -3.17 14.20
CA SER A 6 18.12 -1.90 14.09
C SER A 6 17.47 -1.75 12.72
N VAL A 7 18.21 -2.00 11.63
CA VAL A 7 17.65 -1.89 10.26
C VAL A 7 16.54 -2.91 10.04
N THR A 8 16.73 -4.16 10.51
CA THR A 8 15.69 -5.21 10.41
C THR A 8 14.44 -4.83 11.18
N SER A 9 14.60 -4.27 12.39
CA SER A 9 13.47 -3.82 13.22
C SER A 9 12.71 -2.66 12.57
N VAL A 10 13.42 -1.68 12.00
CA VAL A 10 12.83 -0.54 11.30
C VAL A 10 12.13 -0.97 10.01
N ALA A 11 12.73 -1.89 9.25
CA ALA A 11 12.13 -2.48 8.05
C ALA A 11 10.85 -3.25 8.37
N LEU A 12 10.83 -4.01 9.47
CA LEU A 12 9.63 -4.73 9.90
C LEU A 12 8.51 -3.78 10.30
N ASN A 13 8.81 -2.73 11.08
CA ASN A 13 7.81 -1.72 11.43
C ASN A 13 7.26 -1.04 10.18
N SER A 14 8.12 -0.60 9.26
CA SER A 14 7.70 0.05 8.02
C SER A 14 6.87 -0.89 7.12
N ALA A 15 7.18 -2.19 7.11
CA ALA A 15 6.40 -3.18 6.40
C ALA A 15 5.00 -3.37 7.01
N LEU A 16 4.91 -3.40 8.35
CA LEU A 16 3.64 -3.48 9.06
C LEU A 16 2.78 -2.23 8.82
N ASP A 17 3.39 -1.04 8.84
CA ASP A 17 2.70 0.22 8.53
C ASP A 17 2.18 0.23 7.09
N GLY A 18 3.00 -0.22 6.13
CA GLY A 18 2.59 -0.36 4.73
C GLY A 18 1.46 -1.36 4.55
N LEU A 19 1.49 -2.49 5.26
CA LEU A 19 0.43 -3.49 5.23
C LEU A 19 -0.87 -2.97 5.85
N ALA A 20 -0.79 -2.25 6.97
CA ALA A 20 -1.95 -1.63 7.60
C ALA A 20 -2.59 -0.58 6.69
N ALA A 21 -1.78 0.25 6.03
CA ALA A 21 -2.25 1.21 5.03
C ALA A 21 -2.95 0.49 3.85
N ARG A 22 -2.37 -0.62 3.36
CA ARG A 22 -2.99 -1.43 2.29
C ARG A 22 -4.33 -2.02 2.74
N GLN A 23 -4.40 -2.54 3.95
CA GLN A 23 -5.63 -3.12 4.50
C GLN A 23 -6.73 -2.05 4.63
N THR A 24 -6.37 -0.83 5.02
CA THR A 24 -7.28 0.31 5.05
C THR A 24 -7.77 0.67 3.65
N ALA A 25 -6.89 0.71 2.64
CA ALA A 25 -7.28 0.97 1.26
C ALA A 25 -8.20 -0.12 0.69
N ILE A 26 -7.95 -1.40 1.02
CA ILE A 26 -8.83 -2.50 0.64
C ILE A 26 -10.20 -2.34 1.31
N ALA A 27 -10.25 -2.03 2.60
CA ALA A 27 -11.50 -1.81 3.32
C ALA A 27 -12.29 -0.64 2.73
N ASP A 28 -11.62 0.47 2.40
CA ASP A 28 -12.19 1.62 1.70
C ASP A 28 -12.78 1.22 0.34
N ASN A 29 -12.04 0.43 -0.45
CA ASN A 29 -12.47 -0.03 -1.76
C ASN A 29 -13.71 -0.94 -1.64
N VAL A 30 -13.68 -1.91 -0.72
CA VAL A 30 -14.81 -2.82 -0.46
C VAL A 30 -16.04 -2.05 -0.01
N ALA A 31 -15.88 -1.08 0.90
CA ALA A 31 -16.99 -0.25 1.37
C ALA A 31 -17.61 0.60 0.26
N ASN A 32 -16.83 0.95 -0.78
CA ASN A 32 -17.25 1.78 -1.90
C ASN A 32 -17.44 1.00 -3.21
N LEU A 33 -17.52 -0.33 -3.16
CA LEU A 33 -17.68 -1.19 -4.34
C LEU A 33 -18.95 -0.86 -5.16
N GLN A 34 -19.98 -0.31 -4.53
CA GLN A 34 -21.22 0.08 -5.21
C GLN A 34 -21.42 1.60 -5.27
N THR A 35 -20.39 2.38 -4.95
CA THR A 35 -20.43 3.84 -5.00
C THR A 35 -20.12 4.31 -6.43
N PRO A 36 -21.05 4.98 -7.14
CA PRO A 36 -20.79 5.51 -8.46
C PRO A 36 -19.63 6.51 -8.46
N ASN A 37 -18.82 6.51 -9.52
CA ASN A 37 -17.63 7.37 -9.69
C ASN A 37 -16.51 7.17 -8.65
N TYR A 38 -16.51 6.08 -7.88
CA TYR A 38 -15.44 5.81 -6.91
C TYR A 38 -14.18 5.31 -7.61
N GLN A 39 -13.02 5.83 -7.21
CA GLN A 39 -11.73 5.37 -7.72
C GLN A 39 -11.01 4.56 -6.63
N ALA A 40 -10.76 3.28 -6.92
CA ALA A 40 -10.04 2.36 -6.08
C ALA A 40 -8.69 2.94 -5.65
N LYS A 41 -8.37 2.82 -4.37
CA LYS A 41 -7.08 3.20 -3.81
C LYS A 41 -6.15 1.99 -3.83
N ARG A 42 -4.89 2.20 -4.16
CA ARG A 42 -3.81 1.22 -4.08
C ARG A 42 -2.66 1.80 -3.26
N VAL A 43 -2.10 0.98 -2.39
CA VAL A 43 -0.95 1.32 -1.57
C VAL A 43 0.27 0.59 -2.12
N GLN A 44 1.36 1.32 -2.32
CA GLN A 44 2.64 0.82 -2.80
C GLN A 44 3.71 1.21 -1.79
N PHE A 45 4.47 0.25 -1.30
CA PHE A 45 5.56 0.49 -0.36
C PHE A 45 6.69 -0.54 -0.48
N GLU A 46 6.45 -1.68 -1.11
CA GLU A 46 7.36 -2.82 -1.17
C GLU A 46 8.67 -2.50 -1.90
N ASP A 47 8.60 -1.80 -3.04
CA ASP A 47 9.81 -1.45 -3.80
C ASP A 47 10.65 -0.39 -3.07
N ALA A 48 9.99 0.57 -2.44
CA ALA A 48 10.65 1.57 -1.61
C ALA A 48 11.22 0.94 -0.33
N LEU A 49 10.57 -0.07 0.25
CA LEU A 49 11.11 -0.85 1.37
C LEU A 49 12.36 -1.63 0.96
N LYS A 50 12.33 -2.30 -0.21
CA LYS A 50 13.51 -3.01 -0.73
C LYS A 50 14.69 -2.07 -0.94
N ALA A 51 14.46 -0.88 -1.50
CA ALA A 51 15.49 0.14 -1.65
C ALA A 51 16.02 0.62 -0.29
N ALA A 52 15.13 0.96 0.65
CA ALA A 52 15.49 1.40 2.00
C ALA A 52 16.32 0.36 2.78
N VAL A 53 16.00 -0.92 2.64
CA VAL A 53 16.77 -2.01 3.25
C VAL A 53 18.16 -2.13 2.60
N ALA A 54 18.24 -2.01 1.27
CA ALA A 54 19.52 -2.04 0.56
C ALA A 54 20.44 -0.86 0.92
N GLU A 55 19.86 0.30 1.21
CA GLU A 55 20.56 1.50 1.68
C GLU A 55 20.89 1.48 3.18
N GLY A 56 20.40 0.48 3.92
CA GLY A 56 20.66 0.34 5.35
C GLY A 56 19.82 1.25 6.25
N SER A 57 18.70 1.77 5.77
CA SER A 57 17.74 2.52 6.60
C SER A 57 16.57 1.66 7.06
N GLY A 58 15.98 0.87 6.16
CA GLY A 58 14.75 0.11 6.37
C GLY A 58 13.49 0.96 6.57
N ALA A 59 13.60 2.29 6.58
CA ALA A 59 12.48 3.19 6.81
C ALA A 59 11.81 3.58 5.49
N VAL A 60 10.50 3.37 5.39
CA VAL A 60 9.72 3.76 4.21
C VAL A 60 8.35 4.29 4.61
N THR A 61 7.84 5.26 3.85
CA THR A 61 6.46 5.69 3.94
C THR A 61 5.67 5.12 2.78
N ALA A 62 4.57 4.43 3.08
CA ALA A 62 3.70 3.87 2.06
C ALA A 62 3.04 4.98 1.24
N THR A 63 2.98 4.78 -0.08
CA THR A 63 2.37 5.75 -1.00
C THR A 63 1.02 5.22 -1.46
N THR A 64 -0.03 6.02 -1.24
CA THR A 64 -1.38 5.72 -1.73
C THR A 64 -1.62 6.43 -3.05
N SER A 65 -2.04 5.69 -4.06
CA SER A 65 -2.41 6.20 -5.39
C SER A 65 -3.77 5.67 -5.80
N ARG A 66 -4.42 6.36 -6.74
CA ARG A 66 -5.68 5.87 -7.31
C ARG A 66 -5.38 4.86 -8.41
N SER A 67 -6.24 3.85 -8.54
CA SER A 67 -6.14 2.87 -9.61
C SER A 67 -6.37 3.55 -10.95
N LEU A 68 -5.54 3.20 -11.92
CA LEU A 68 -5.65 3.62 -13.32
C LEU A 68 -6.47 2.62 -14.15
N GLU A 69 -7.06 1.62 -13.49
CA GLU A 69 -7.93 0.66 -14.14
C GLU A 69 -9.14 1.35 -14.78
N PRO A 70 -9.61 0.85 -15.94
CA PRO A 70 -10.80 1.37 -16.57
C PRO A 70 -11.98 1.26 -15.59
N THR A 71 -12.76 2.33 -15.53
CA THR A 71 -14.00 2.32 -14.76
C THR A 71 -15.07 1.51 -15.48
N ASP A 72 -15.92 0.85 -14.72
CA ASP A 72 -17.13 0.21 -15.21
C ASP A 72 -18.18 1.23 -15.69
N THR A 73 -19.38 0.76 -16.05
CA THR A 73 -20.47 1.60 -16.54
C THR A 73 -21.02 2.58 -15.49
N ASN A 74 -20.67 2.42 -14.21
CA ASN A 74 -21.08 3.33 -13.14
C ASN A 74 -19.95 4.28 -12.70
N GLY A 75 -18.78 4.22 -13.36
CA GLY A 75 -17.63 5.06 -13.04
C GLY A 75 -16.77 4.52 -11.89
N ASN A 76 -17.01 3.30 -11.42
CA ASN A 76 -16.21 2.64 -10.39
C ASN A 76 -15.13 1.75 -11.00
N ASN A 77 -13.94 1.71 -10.41
CA ASN A 77 -12.87 0.79 -10.82
C ASN A 77 -12.35 -0.11 -9.69
N VAL A 78 -13.16 -0.36 -8.66
CA VAL A 78 -12.85 -1.37 -7.63
C VAL A 78 -13.03 -2.77 -8.21
N ASN A 79 -11.94 -3.54 -8.24
CA ASN A 79 -11.94 -4.97 -8.54
C ASN A 79 -11.33 -5.76 -7.37
N LEU A 80 -12.00 -6.83 -6.94
CA LEU A 80 -11.57 -7.71 -5.83
C LEU A 80 -11.02 -9.06 -6.31
N ASP A 81 -11.04 -9.32 -7.63
CA ASP A 81 -10.66 -10.61 -8.23
C ASP A 81 -9.19 -10.67 -8.68
N THR A 82 -8.43 -9.58 -8.51
CA THR A 82 -7.02 -9.44 -8.93
C THR A 82 -6.06 -9.43 -7.74
#